data_AF-A0A1V5ZVY4-F1
#
_entry.id   AF-A0A1V5ZVY4-F1
#
_cell.length_a   1.000
_cell.length_b   1.000
_cell.length_c   1.000
_cell.angle_alpha   90.00
_cell.angle_beta   90.00
_cell.angle_gamma   90.00
#
_symmetry.space_group_name_H-M   'P 1'
#
loop_
_entity.id
_entity.type
_entity.pdbx_description
1 polymer ?
#
loop_
_entity_poly.entity_id
_entity_poly.type
_entity_poly.pdbx_seq_one_letter_code
_entity_poly.pdbx_strand_id
1 'polypeptide(L)'
;MSPNLFIEEAEYWFSPDWGKRAKIIINNLENRNSLSDYPLLISVSRQNEMNSDFSDLRFTANDGKTLLSYWFESYGPDKVNVWVKIPHISSLGREVFYVYWGNSSATYRGNPKETFAFYDDFDDFTQNNYTIIGNIDALTWDTANSRLLLKRDDRQWFLWPKDLILTDFAIEIKGGFGETDGIKAVWRLQDENNYYSFGGVGRNYSWSIYENGKETSFWKGGSVNNITQIKVRGYQTKYLFDYLDGAGQTYHYEGNSNLLEKPGNIGFWASTAHEFPYVDSLLIRPFTQPQPTYQWGSDPQN
;
A
#
# COMPACT_ATOMS: atom_id res chain seq x y z
N MET A 1 -36.60 7.56 40.13
CA MET A 1 -35.70 8.11 39.09
C MET A 1 -34.30 7.67 39.45
N SER A 2 -33.79 6.64 38.77
CA SER A 2 -32.38 6.24 38.94
C SER A 2 -31.52 7.22 38.17
N PRO A 3 -30.41 7.72 38.74
CA PRO A 3 -29.46 8.50 37.97
C PRO A 3 -28.79 7.55 36.96
N ASN A 4 -28.87 7.89 35.68
CA ASN A 4 -27.98 7.29 34.69
C ASN A 4 -26.54 7.68 35.07
N LEU A 5 -25.83 6.74 35.69
CA LEU A 5 -24.39 6.83 35.88
C LEU A 5 -23.78 6.62 34.49
N PHE A 6 -23.54 7.70 33.76
CA PHE A 6 -22.57 7.68 32.67
C PHE A 6 -21.22 7.43 33.35
N ILE A 7 -20.78 6.17 33.36
CA ILE A 7 -19.38 5.86 33.64
C ILE A 7 -18.64 6.47 32.45
N GLU A 8 -18.02 7.62 32.67
CA GLU A 8 -16.95 8.12 31.81
C GLU A 8 -15.89 7.02 31.85
N GLU A 9 -15.82 6.20 30.79
CA GLU A 9 -14.76 5.19 30.68
C GLU A 9 -13.43 5.93 30.85
N ALA A 10 -12.64 5.53 31.85
CA ALA A 10 -11.32 6.08 32.05
C ALA A 10 -10.51 5.82 30.77
N GLU A 11 -10.32 6.88 29.98
CA GLU A 11 -9.66 6.84 28.68
C GLU A 11 -8.16 6.63 28.92
N TYR A 12 -7.76 5.36 29.05
CA TYR A 12 -6.44 4.97 29.52
C TYR A 12 -5.32 5.64 28.72
N TRP A 13 -4.23 5.93 29.40
CA TRP A 13 -3.03 6.49 28.80
C TRP A 13 -2.07 5.38 28.38
N PHE A 14 -1.43 5.51 27.22
CA PHE A 14 -0.55 4.47 26.66
C PHE A 14 0.61 4.10 27.59
N SER A 15 1.38 5.11 28.01
CA SER A 15 2.49 4.98 28.96
C SER A 15 2.78 6.33 29.60
N PRO A 16 3.13 6.39 30.89
CA PRO A 16 3.50 7.65 31.57
C PRO A 16 4.67 8.39 30.90
N ASP A 17 5.50 7.71 30.11
CA ASP A 17 6.63 8.32 29.40
C ASP A 17 6.20 9.21 28.21
N TRP A 18 4.98 9.03 27.71
CA TRP A 18 4.42 9.88 26.66
C TRP A 18 3.67 11.03 27.31
N GLY A 19 4.18 12.25 27.21
CA GLY A 19 3.58 13.41 27.86
C GLY A 19 2.36 13.99 27.15
N LYS A 20 2.12 13.62 25.90
CA LYS A 20 1.12 14.27 25.03
C LYS A 20 0.31 13.25 24.23
N ARG A 21 -0.98 13.54 23.98
CA ARG A 21 -1.82 12.74 23.06
C ARG A 21 -2.84 13.60 22.32
N ALA A 22 -3.34 13.16 21.18
CA ALA A 22 -4.48 13.75 20.49
C ALA A 22 -5.39 12.67 19.90
N LYS A 23 -6.68 12.99 19.77
CA LYS A 23 -7.64 12.13 19.07
C LYS A 23 -7.45 12.24 17.56
N ILE A 24 -7.52 11.10 16.89
CA ILE A 24 -7.71 10.97 15.45
C ILE A 24 -9.12 10.43 15.25
N ILE A 25 -9.98 11.24 14.63
CA ILE A 25 -11.35 10.89 14.30
C ILE A 25 -11.38 10.50 12.82
N ILE A 26 -11.65 9.24 12.55
CA ILE A 26 -11.82 8.71 11.19
C ILE A 26 -13.29 8.80 10.83
N ASN A 27 -13.57 9.21 9.59
CA ASN A 27 -14.92 9.36 9.05
C ASN A 27 -15.07 8.51 7.78
N ASN A 28 -15.98 7.55 7.85
CA ASN A 28 -16.33 6.60 6.79
C ASN A 28 -17.80 6.76 6.36
N LEU A 29 -18.40 7.94 6.57
CA LEU A 29 -19.82 8.20 6.34
C LEU A 29 -20.25 8.11 4.87
N GLU A 30 -19.30 8.23 3.93
CA GLU A 30 -19.57 8.14 2.49
C GLU A 30 -19.32 6.73 1.92
N ASN A 31 -18.86 5.80 2.76
CA ASN A 31 -18.53 4.44 2.36
C ASN A 31 -19.49 3.43 2.99
N ARG A 32 -20.10 2.60 2.16
CA ARG A 32 -21.09 1.59 2.57
C ARG A 32 -20.46 0.28 3.04
N ASN A 33 -19.14 0.14 2.92
CA ASN A 33 -18.42 -1.05 3.35
C ASN A 33 -17.77 -0.81 4.71
N SER A 34 -17.83 -1.82 5.58
CA SER A 34 -16.97 -1.87 6.75
C SER A 34 -15.57 -2.30 6.29
N LEU A 35 -14.55 -1.69 6.86
CA LEU A 35 -13.15 -1.93 6.51
C LEU A 35 -12.47 -2.64 7.69
N SER A 36 -11.61 -3.59 7.39
CA SER A 36 -10.81 -4.32 8.39
C SER A 36 -9.35 -4.27 8.01
N ASP A 37 -8.47 -4.15 9.00
CA ASP A 37 -7.02 -4.09 8.80
C ASP A 37 -6.62 -3.07 7.73
N TYR A 38 -7.30 -1.92 7.70
CA TYR A 38 -7.23 -0.95 6.61
C TYR A 38 -6.11 0.06 6.86
N PRO A 39 -5.07 0.14 6.01
CA PRO A 39 -4.03 1.15 6.13
C PRO A 39 -4.57 2.51 5.68
N LEU A 40 -4.63 3.47 6.60
CA LEU A 40 -5.05 4.84 6.32
C LEU A 40 -3.85 5.79 6.39
N LEU A 41 -3.67 6.60 5.33
CA LEU A 41 -2.63 7.64 5.31
C LEU A 41 -3.11 8.87 6.09
N ILE A 42 -2.33 9.26 7.09
CA ILE A 42 -2.59 10.40 7.98
C ILE A 42 -1.40 11.35 7.90
N SER A 43 -1.67 12.65 7.81
CA SER A 43 -0.67 13.70 7.87
C SER A 43 -0.68 14.32 9.27
N VAL A 44 0.35 14.04 10.05
CA VAL A 44 0.54 14.61 11.40
C VAL A 44 1.46 15.81 11.27
N SER A 45 0.94 17.01 11.54
CA SER A 45 1.74 18.23 11.62
C SER A 45 2.56 18.24 12.92
N ARG A 46 3.78 18.76 12.86
CA ARG A 46 4.65 18.89 14.02
C ARG A 46 3.96 19.66 15.13
N GLN A 47 4.04 19.11 16.34
CA GLN A 47 3.69 19.78 17.59
C GLN A 47 4.95 20.07 18.38
N ASN A 48 4.81 20.91 19.40
CA ASN A 48 5.82 21.03 20.44
C ASN A 48 6.05 19.65 21.10
N GLU A 49 7.23 19.49 21.72
CA GLU A 49 7.67 18.27 22.39
C GLU A 49 7.85 17.02 21.49
N MET A 50 7.46 17.05 20.21
CA MET A 50 7.79 15.98 19.25
C MET A 50 9.28 15.98 18.93
N ASN A 51 9.86 14.78 18.75
CA ASN A 51 11.22 14.65 18.25
C ASN A 51 11.33 15.20 16.82
N SER A 52 12.50 15.73 16.47
CA SER A 52 12.75 16.32 15.13
C SER A 52 12.52 15.33 13.98
N ASP A 53 12.69 14.04 14.24
CA ASP A 53 12.48 12.91 13.32
C ASP A 53 11.13 12.18 13.53
N PHE A 54 10.25 12.68 14.40
CA PHE A 54 8.96 12.05 14.78
C PHE A 54 9.10 10.63 15.37
N SER A 55 10.28 10.22 15.82
CA SER A 55 10.56 8.89 16.38
C SER A 55 9.69 8.55 17.60
N ASP A 56 9.18 9.57 18.29
CA ASP A 56 8.35 9.47 19.47
C ASP A 56 6.86 9.29 19.19
N LEU A 57 6.42 9.27 17.93
CA LEU A 57 5.01 9.00 17.62
C LEU A 57 4.61 7.56 17.96
N ARG A 58 3.46 7.42 18.64
CA ARG A 58 2.77 6.13 18.83
C ARG A 58 1.29 6.28 18.50
N PHE A 59 0.71 5.23 17.94
CA PHE A 59 -0.70 5.18 17.60
C PHE A 59 -1.38 4.08 18.39
N THR A 60 -2.56 4.34 18.94
CA THR A 60 -3.34 3.33 19.65
C THR A 60 -4.80 3.29 19.21
N ALA A 61 -5.44 2.15 19.47
CA ALA A 61 -6.89 1.99 19.48
C ALA A 61 -7.61 3.01 20.39
N ASN A 62 -8.94 3.02 20.35
CA ASN A 62 -9.79 3.87 21.19
C ASN A 62 -9.64 3.61 22.70
N ASP A 63 -9.05 2.48 23.10
CA ASP A 63 -8.74 2.16 24.49
C ASP A 63 -7.51 2.91 25.03
N GLY A 64 -6.79 3.62 24.18
CA GLY A 64 -5.59 4.38 24.54
C GLY A 64 -4.36 3.52 24.89
N LYS A 65 -4.42 2.20 24.71
CA LYS A 65 -3.36 1.23 25.10
C LYS A 65 -2.93 0.31 23.97
N THR A 66 -3.87 -0.20 23.19
CA THR A 66 -3.59 -1.18 22.14
C THR A 66 -2.86 -0.50 20.99
N LEU A 67 -1.57 -0.82 20.81
CA LEU A 67 -0.74 -0.24 19.76
C LEU A 67 -1.22 -0.62 18.35
N LEU A 68 -1.15 0.33 17.44
CA LEU A 68 -1.41 0.12 16.02
C LEU A 68 -0.11 0.15 15.23
N SER A 69 0.05 -0.79 14.29
CA SER A 69 1.16 -0.79 13.35
C SER A 69 1.06 0.44 12.43
N TYR A 70 2.21 1.04 12.15
CA TYR A 70 2.29 2.24 11.34
C TYR A 70 3.60 2.25 10.54
N TRP A 71 3.67 3.09 9.51
CA TRP A 71 4.88 3.30 8.73
C TRP A 71 4.92 4.70 8.14
N PHE A 72 6.08 5.35 8.18
CA PHE A 72 6.28 6.68 7.60
C PHE A 72 6.47 6.56 6.09
N GLU A 73 5.50 7.07 5.32
CA GLU A 73 5.65 7.25 3.87
C GLU A 73 6.69 8.33 3.57
N SER A 74 6.66 9.42 4.34
CA SER A 74 7.59 10.53 4.24
C SER A 74 7.49 11.42 5.47
N TYR A 75 8.56 12.14 5.80
CA TYR A 75 8.52 13.19 6.80
C TYR A 75 9.44 14.34 6.40
N GLY A 76 9.12 15.53 6.90
CA GLY A 76 9.88 16.74 6.69
C GLY A 76 9.92 17.59 7.96
N PRO A 77 10.37 18.85 7.87
CA PRO A 77 10.45 19.71 9.04
C PRO A 77 9.06 19.92 9.69
N ASP A 78 7.98 20.07 8.93
CA ASP A 78 6.70 20.51 9.50
C ASP A 78 5.66 19.40 9.70
N LYS A 79 5.87 18.22 9.10
CA LYS A 79 4.88 17.12 9.16
C LYS A 79 5.49 15.77 8.80
N VAL A 80 4.75 14.72 9.15
CA VAL A 80 4.96 13.34 8.71
C VAL A 80 3.69 12.81 8.07
N ASN A 81 3.83 12.16 6.92
CA ASN A 81 2.79 11.36 6.28
C ASN A 81 3.00 9.91 6.73
N VAL A 82 2.06 9.39 7.50
CA VAL A 82 2.15 8.09 8.15
C VAL A 82 0.96 7.22 7.77
N TRP A 83 1.22 6.01 7.31
CA TRP A 83 0.22 4.97 7.20
C TRP A 83 -0.01 4.37 8.57
N VAL A 84 -1.26 4.26 9.01
CA VAL A 84 -1.63 3.58 10.25
C VAL A 84 -2.63 2.48 9.90
N LYS A 85 -2.35 1.26 10.34
CA LYS A 85 -3.24 0.11 10.14
C LYS A 85 -4.39 0.17 11.13
N ILE A 86 -5.58 0.44 10.62
CA ILE A 86 -6.79 0.58 11.42
C ILE A 86 -7.51 -0.76 11.50
N PRO A 87 -7.69 -1.37 12.69
CA PRO A 87 -8.23 -2.72 12.80
C PRO A 87 -9.64 -2.86 12.24
N HIS A 88 -10.48 -1.86 12.50
CA HIS A 88 -11.85 -1.82 12.02
C HIS A 88 -12.33 -0.39 11.80
N ILE A 89 -13.05 -0.16 10.70
CA ILE A 89 -13.78 1.07 10.42
C ILE A 89 -15.19 0.69 9.98
N SER A 90 -16.18 1.05 10.80
CA SER A 90 -17.58 0.73 10.53
C SER A 90 -18.08 1.38 9.24
N SER A 91 -18.91 0.66 8.47
CA SER A 91 -19.65 1.23 7.33
C SER A 91 -20.51 2.40 7.79
N LEU A 92 -20.51 3.50 7.04
CA LEU A 92 -21.30 4.70 7.37
C LEU A 92 -21.07 5.17 8.82
N GLY A 93 -19.85 4.98 9.33
CA GLY A 93 -19.51 5.20 10.74
C GLY A 93 -18.34 6.15 10.95
N ARG A 94 -17.99 6.35 12.23
CA ARG A 94 -16.80 7.05 12.68
C ARG A 94 -16.06 6.19 13.69
N GLU A 95 -14.75 6.30 13.69
CA GLU A 95 -13.88 5.63 14.67
C GLU A 95 -12.95 6.65 15.31
N VAL A 96 -12.49 6.36 16.53
CA VAL A 96 -11.56 7.21 17.28
C VAL A 96 -10.31 6.41 17.62
N PHE A 97 -9.15 7.03 17.41
CA PHE A 97 -7.84 6.51 17.75
C PHE A 97 -7.03 7.61 18.44
N TYR A 98 -5.88 7.26 19.01
CA TYR A 98 -4.96 8.25 19.57
C TYR A 98 -3.64 8.25 18.85
N VAL A 99 -3.06 9.44 18.72
CA VAL A 99 -1.62 9.63 18.51
C VAL A 99 -1.01 10.18 19.78
N TYR A 100 0.13 9.63 20.19
CA TYR A 100 0.91 10.05 21.35
C TYR A 100 2.28 10.58 20.90
N TRP A 101 2.81 11.55 21.64
CA TRP A 101 4.18 12.08 21.48
C TRP A 101 4.71 12.64 22.82
N GLY A 102 5.87 13.29 22.80
CA GLY A 102 6.47 13.93 23.97
C GLY A 102 7.35 12.99 24.79
N ASN A 103 7.78 11.85 24.22
CA ASN A 103 8.79 10.98 24.81
C ASN A 103 10.12 11.18 24.09
N SER A 104 10.98 12.04 24.61
CA SER A 104 12.27 12.37 23.98
C SER A 104 13.24 11.19 23.86
N SER A 105 13.03 10.11 24.62
CA SER A 105 13.86 8.90 24.59
C SER A 105 13.36 7.84 23.60
N ALA A 106 12.17 8.03 23.01
CA ALA A 106 11.56 7.04 22.13
C ALA A 106 12.29 6.96 20.78
N THR A 107 12.43 5.73 20.27
CA THR A 107 12.93 5.45 18.92
C THR A 107 11.78 5.12 17.98
N TYR A 108 11.99 5.29 16.67
CA TYR A 108 11.04 4.88 15.64
C TYR A 108 10.76 3.37 15.70
N ARG A 109 9.49 2.99 15.51
CA ARG A 109 9.02 1.58 15.53
C ARG A 109 8.07 1.25 14.38
N GLY A 110 8.04 2.05 13.33
CA GLY A 110 7.16 1.76 12.20
C GLY A 110 7.67 0.56 11.38
N ASN A 111 6.74 -0.24 10.87
CA ASN A 111 7.02 -1.45 10.12
C ASN A 111 6.00 -1.59 8.96
N PRO A 112 6.42 -1.44 7.69
CA PRO A 112 5.50 -1.54 6.55
C PRO A 112 4.99 -2.99 6.35
N LYS A 113 5.80 -4.01 6.69
CA LYS A 113 5.43 -5.44 6.63
C LYS A 113 4.26 -5.77 7.58
N GLU A 114 4.11 -5.03 8.68
CA GLU A 114 2.96 -5.14 9.59
C GLU A 114 1.81 -4.18 9.27
N THR A 115 2.09 -3.10 8.54
CA THR A 115 1.12 -2.03 8.26
C THR A 115 0.27 -2.33 7.04
N PHE A 116 0.83 -2.92 5.99
CA PHE A 116 0.12 -3.23 4.75
C PHE A 116 -0.33 -4.70 4.70
N ALA A 117 -1.21 -5.02 3.74
CA ALA A 117 -1.61 -6.41 3.51
C ALA A 117 -0.43 -7.24 2.95
N PHE A 118 0.42 -6.59 2.17
CA PHE A 118 1.73 -7.11 1.80
C PHE A 118 2.69 -5.96 1.52
N TYR A 119 3.94 -6.14 1.94
CA TYR A 119 5.04 -5.25 1.62
C TYR A 119 6.32 -6.06 1.50
N ASP A 120 7.10 -5.77 0.48
CA ASP A 120 8.46 -6.28 0.33
C ASP A 120 9.33 -5.20 -0.31
N ASP A 121 10.43 -4.86 0.33
CA ASP A 121 11.52 -4.00 -0.14
C ASP A 121 12.77 -4.82 -0.48
N PHE A 122 12.67 -6.14 -0.43
CA PHE A 122 13.71 -7.11 -0.80
C PHE A 122 15.02 -6.89 -0.05
N ASP A 123 14.96 -6.36 1.18
CA ASP A 123 16.09 -6.21 2.10
C ASP A 123 16.48 -7.55 2.76
N ASP A 124 15.62 -8.56 2.63
CA ASP A 124 15.78 -9.93 3.08
C ASP A 124 15.39 -10.96 2.02
N PHE A 125 15.75 -12.23 2.25
CA PHE A 125 15.43 -13.32 1.32
C PHE A 125 14.00 -13.83 1.56
N THR A 126 13.04 -13.30 0.81
CA THR A 126 11.59 -13.51 1.00
C THR A 126 10.93 -14.43 -0.01
N GLN A 127 11.71 -15.20 -0.78
CA GLN A 127 11.19 -16.08 -1.85
C GLN A 127 9.99 -16.94 -1.42
N ASN A 128 9.99 -17.43 -0.18
CA ASN A 128 8.91 -18.28 0.34
C ASN A 128 7.56 -17.55 0.52
N ASN A 129 7.55 -16.22 0.53
CA ASN A 129 6.34 -15.41 0.62
C ASN A 129 5.58 -15.33 -0.72
N TYR A 130 6.18 -15.78 -1.82
CA TYR A 130 5.65 -15.65 -3.16
C TYR A 130 5.20 -16.98 -3.76
N THR A 131 4.12 -16.92 -4.54
CA THR A 131 3.90 -17.87 -5.63
C THR A 131 4.62 -17.34 -6.87
N ILE A 132 5.39 -18.21 -7.52
CA ILE A 132 6.25 -17.87 -8.65
C ILE A 132 5.91 -18.79 -9.82
N ILE A 133 5.58 -18.21 -10.97
CA ILE A 133 5.56 -18.90 -12.26
C ILE A 133 6.68 -18.29 -13.11
N GLY A 134 7.57 -19.13 -13.64
CA GLY A 134 8.72 -18.70 -14.44
C GLY A 134 10.01 -19.43 -14.06
N ASN A 135 11.16 -18.92 -14.51
CA ASN A 135 12.45 -19.44 -14.09
C ASN A 135 12.90 -18.85 -12.76
N ILE A 136 12.89 -19.65 -11.70
CA ILE A 136 13.32 -19.16 -10.39
C ILE A 136 14.83 -18.90 -10.33
N ASP A 137 15.64 -19.65 -11.09
CA ASP A 137 17.11 -19.47 -11.12
C ASP A 137 17.51 -18.13 -11.78
N ALA A 138 16.60 -17.52 -12.53
CA ALA A 138 16.77 -16.19 -13.11
C ALA A 138 16.29 -15.05 -12.20
N LEU A 139 15.79 -15.36 -10.99
CA LEU A 139 15.47 -14.35 -9.97
C LEU A 139 16.62 -14.24 -8.98
N THR A 140 16.90 -13.02 -8.53
CA THR A 140 17.93 -12.79 -7.50
C THR A 140 17.42 -11.76 -6.51
N TRP A 141 17.17 -12.20 -5.27
CA TRP A 141 16.98 -11.33 -4.12
C TRP A 141 18.33 -10.70 -3.77
N ASP A 142 18.58 -9.52 -4.31
CA ASP A 142 19.79 -8.75 -4.12
C ASP A 142 19.62 -7.90 -2.85
N THR A 143 19.66 -8.57 -1.70
CA THR A 143 19.41 -7.96 -0.38
C THR A 143 20.43 -6.89 -0.02
N ALA A 144 21.61 -6.91 -0.65
CA ALA A 144 22.62 -5.86 -0.50
C ALA A 144 22.20 -4.53 -1.14
N ASN A 145 21.30 -4.57 -2.11
CA ASN A 145 20.78 -3.40 -2.83
C ASN A 145 19.26 -3.22 -2.67
N SER A 146 18.62 -3.98 -1.76
CA SER A 146 17.17 -3.91 -1.49
C SER A 146 16.32 -4.00 -2.77
N ARG A 147 16.56 -5.04 -3.56
CA ARG A 147 15.82 -5.26 -4.82
C ARG A 147 15.72 -6.73 -5.22
N LEU A 148 14.66 -7.04 -5.95
CA LEU A 148 14.55 -8.26 -6.76
C LEU A 148 15.05 -7.98 -8.17
N LEU A 149 16.17 -8.60 -8.55
CA LEU A 149 16.70 -8.54 -9.90
C LEU A 149 16.11 -9.68 -10.75
N LEU A 150 15.57 -9.33 -11.93
CA LEU A 150 15.13 -10.30 -12.92
C LEU A 150 16.18 -10.42 -14.02
N LYS A 151 16.90 -11.54 -14.02
CA LYS A 151 17.92 -11.83 -15.04
C LYS A 151 17.23 -12.22 -16.35
N ARG A 152 17.98 -12.13 -17.45
CA ARG A 152 17.53 -12.50 -18.78
C ARG A 152 17.05 -13.96 -18.81
N ASP A 153 15.82 -14.14 -19.24
CA ASP A 153 15.21 -15.40 -19.64
C ASP A 153 14.17 -15.09 -20.72
N ASP A 154 13.96 -16.01 -21.66
CA ASP A 154 12.95 -15.84 -22.70
C ASP A 154 11.54 -16.18 -22.19
N ARG A 155 11.42 -16.68 -20.95
CA ARG A 155 10.15 -16.92 -20.25
C ARG A 155 9.63 -15.65 -19.59
N GLN A 156 8.31 -15.58 -19.46
CA GLN A 156 7.65 -14.58 -18.64
C GLN A 156 7.62 -15.03 -17.17
N TRP A 157 7.59 -14.06 -16.26
CA TRP A 157 7.38 -14.32 -14.84
C TRP A 157 6.05 -13.77 -14.37
N PHE A 158 5.48 -14.47 -13.40
CA PHE A 158 4.43 -13.97 -12.54
C PHE A 158 4.86 -14.18 -11.09
N LEU A 159 4.82 -13.11 -10.31
CA LEU A 159 5.07 -13.11 -8.88
C LEU A 159 3.92 -12.45 -8.15
N TRP A 160 3.36 -13.15 -7.15
CA TRP A 160 2.37 -12.59 -6.25
C TRP A 160 2.50 -13.19 -4.85
N PRO A 161 2.10 -12.47 -3.79
CA PRO A 161 2.13 -12.99 -2.44
C PRO A 161 1.25 -14.23 -2.26
N LYS A 162 1.70 -15.20 -1.47
CA LYS A 162 0.85 -16.31 -1.03
C LYS A 162 -0.26 -15.81 -0.12
N ASP A 163 -1.39 -16.51 -0.17
CA ASP A 163 -2.52 -16.33 0.74
C ASP A 163 -3.12 -14.91 0.77
N LEU A 164 -2.86 -14.10 -0.27
CA LEU A 164 -3.41 -12.76 -0.43
C LEU A 164 -4.37 -12.69 -1.61
N ILE A 165 -5.66 -12.59 -1.29
CA ILE A 165 -6.72 -12.42 -2.27
C ILE A 165 -7.55 -11.20 -1.87
N LEU A 166 -7.60 -10.19 -2.73
CA LEU A 166 -8.38 -8.98 -2.51
C LEU A 166 -9.37 -8.73 -3.65
N THR A 167 -10.54 -8.19 -3.29
CA THR A 167 -11.51 -7.69 -4.27
C THR A 167 -11.14 -6.27 -4.67
N ASP A 168 -11.18 -5.33 -3.73
CA ASP A 168 -10.80 -3.94 -3.95
C ASP A 168 -9.42 -3.70 -3.35
N PHE A 169 -8.50 -3.14 -4.14
CA PHE A 169 -7.08 -3.14 -3.81
C PHE A 169 -6.36 -1.93 -4.38
N ALA A 170 -5.20 -1.64 -3.79
CA ALA A 170 -4.16 -0.85 -4.40
C ALA A 170 -2.88 -1.69 -4.42
N ILE A 171 -2.19 -1.70 -5.56
CA ILE A 171 -0.84 -2.22 -5.73
C ILE A 171 0.08 -1.07 -6.16
N GLU A 172 1.26 -1.05 -5.59
CA GLU A 172 2.35 -0.16 -5.97
C GLU A 172 3.63 -0.98 -6.18
N ILE A 173 4.26 -0.78 -7.32
CA ILE A 173 5.52 -1.41 -7.72
C ILE A 173 6.50 -0.30 -7.99
N LYS A 174 7.68 -0.33 -7.37
CA LYS A 174 8.81 0.57 -7.67
C LYS A 174 9.98 -0.25 -8.19
N GLY A 175 10.79 0.33 -9.07
CA GLY A 175 12.00 -0.31 -9.59
C GLY A 175 12.48 0.31 -10.88
N GLY A 176 13.37 -0.39 -11.59
CA GLY A 176 13.80 -0.02 -12.94
C GLY A 176 13.21 -1.00 -13.95
N PHE A 177 12.25 -0.55 -14.76
CA PHE A 177 11.42 -1.48 -15.55
C PHE A 177 11.95 -1.75 -16.98
N GLY A 178 13.06 -1.11 -17.36
CA GLY A 178 13.65 -1.25 -18.70
C GLY A 178 12.97 -0.41 -19.79
N GLU A 179 13.65 -0.27 -20.93
CA GLU A 179 13.23 0.46 -22.15
C GLU A 179 12.73 -0.46 -23.27
N THR A 180 13.03 -1.75 -23.24
CA THR A 180 12.57 -2.74 -24.24
C THR A 180 11.72 -3.85 -23.64
N ASP A 181 12.08 -4.29 -22.45
CA ASP A 181 11.30 -5.19 -21.61
C ASP A 181 10.44 -4.41 -20.61
N GLY A 182 9.78 -5.11 -19.69
CA GLY A 182 8.82 -4.43 -18.83
C GLY A 182 8.29 -5.23 -17.67
N ILE A 183 7.80 -4.49 -16.69
CA ILE A 183 7.02 -4.97 -15.56
C ILE A 183 5.59 -4.45 -15.71
N LYS A 184 4.63 -5.33 -15.44
CA LYS A 184 3.21 -4.97 -15.34
C LYS A 184 2.66 -5.36 -13.99
N ALA A 185 1.86 -4.50 -13.38
CA ALA A 185 0.96 -4.95 -12.33
C ALA A 185 -0.06 -5.92 -12.93
N VAL A 186 -0.34 -7.01 -12.22
CA VAL A 186 -1.39 -7.96 -12.56
C VAL A 186 -2.36 -8.14 -11.40
N TRP A 187 -3.63 -8.30 -11.71
CA TRP A 187 -4.68 -8.51 -10.73
C TRP A 187 -5.80 -9.36 -11.31
N ARG A 188 -6.69 -9.86 -10.44
CA ARG A 188 -7.62 -10.94 -10.80
C ARG A 188 -6.89 -12.18 -11.34
N LEU A 189 -5.62 -12.32 -10.95
CA LEU A 189 -4.74 -13.37 -11.43
C LEU A 189 -5.20 -14.71 -10.83
N GLN A 190 -5.82 -15.53 -11.67
CA GLN A 190 -6.22 -16.89 -11.31
C GLN A 190 -5.10 -17.88 -11.66
N ASP A 191 -4.48 -17.67 -12.82
CA ASP A 191 -3.36 -18.42 -13.38
C ASP A 191 -2.68 -17.57 -14.46
N GLU A 192 -1.61 -18.08 -15.09
CA GLU A 192 -0.86 -17.42 -16.16
C GLU A 192 -1.67 -17.17 -17.45
N ASN A 193 -2.92 -17.59 -17.51
CA ASN A 193 -3.81 -17.48 -18.66
C ASN A 193 -5.02 -16.56 -18.42
N ASN A 194 -5.29 -16.18 -17.16
CA ASN A 194 -6.50 -15.46 -16.76
C ASN A 194 -6.18 -14.34 -15.76
N TYR A 195 -6.00 -13.12 -16.26
CA TYR A 195 -5.64 -11.95 -15.46
C TYR A 195 -5.91 -10.63 -16.19
N TYR A 196 -5.98 -9.56 -15.40
CA TYR A 196 -5.82 -8.21 -15.88
C TYR A 196 -4.39 -7.76 -15.71
N SER A 197 -3.90 -6.92 -16.63
CA SER A 197 -2.57 -6.33 -16.51
C SER A 197 -2.55 -4.86 -16.88
N PHE A 198 -1.64 -4.14 -16.24
CA PHE A 198 -1.32 -2.77 -16.55
C PHE A 198 0.16 -2.52 -16.26
N GLY A 199 0.89 -2.10 -17.28
CA GLY A 199 2.31 -1.80 -17.15
C GLY A 199 2.92 -1.38 -18.48
N GLY A 200 4.19 -1.03 -18.41
CA GLY A 200 5.02 -0.74 -19.57
C GLY A 200 5.71 -2.00 -20.07
N VAL A 201 5.78 -2.16 -21.40
CA VAL A 201 6.80 -2.97 -22.05
C VAL A 201 7.47 -2.08 -23.08
N GLY A 202 8.72 -1.79 -22.81
CA GLY A 202 9.45 -0.68 -23.38
C GLY A 202 8.79 0.68 -23.21
N ARG A 203 8.92 1.56 -24.22
CA ARG A 203 8.45 2.96 -24.12
C ARG A 203 6.93 3.12 -24.07
N ASN A 204 6.14 2.07 -24.28
CA ASN A 204 4.69 2.16 -24.27
C ASN A 204 4.12 1.48 -23.04
N TYR A 205 3.00 2.00 -22.54
CA TYR A 205 2.19 1.30 -21.55
C TYR A 205 0.92 0.75 -22.18
N SER A 206 0.37 -0.26 -21.52
CA SER A 206 -0.84 -0.94 -21.98
C SER A 206 -1.66 -1.43 -20.80
N TRP A 207 -2.96 -1.47 -21.01
CA TRP A 207 -3.92 -2.21 -20.21
C TRP A 207 -4.43 -3.39 -21.03
N SER A 208 -4.44 -4.58 -20.44
CA SER A 208 -4.84 -5.80 -21.14
C SER A 208 -5.66 -6.72 -20.25
N ILE A 209 -6.56 -7.48 -20.88
CA ILE A 209 -7.29 -8.58 -20.28
C ILE A 209 -6.87 -9.87 -20.99
N TYR A 210 -6.43 -10.86 -20.22
CA TYR A 210 -6.12 -12.20 -20.71
C TYR A 210 -7.17 -13.17 -20.19
N GLU A 211 -7.77 -13.94 -21.10
CA GLU A 211 -8.72 -15.02 -20.80
C GLU A 211 -8.34 -16.27 -21.59
N ASN A 212 -8.17 -17.41 -20.91
CA ASN A 212 -7.73 -18.66 -21.50
C ASN A 212 -6.46 -18.51 -22.38
N GLY A 213 -5.53 -17.67 -21.93
CA GLY A 213 -4.25 -17.42 -22.58
C GLY A 213 -4.32 -16.50 -23.80
N LYS A 214 -5.47 -15.87 -24.05
CA LYS A 214 -5.67 -14.93 -25.16
C LYS A 214 -5.95 -13.54 -24.63
N GLU A 215 -5.34 -12.53 -25.25
CA GLU A 215 -5.65 -11.13 -24.99
C GLU A 215 -7.03 -10.80 -25.59
N THR A 216 -8.06 -10.63 -24.75
CA THR A 216 -9.45 -10.39 -25.17
C THR A 216 -9.82 -8.91 -25.19
N SER A 217 -9.09 -8.10 -24.43
CA SER A 217 -9.21 -6.64 -24.45
C SER A 217 -7.83 -6.02 -24.30
N PHE A 218 -7.63 -4.92 -25.04
CA PHE A 218 -6.34 -4.25 -25.10
C PHE A 218 -6.55 -2.77 -25.33
N TRP A 219 -5.87 -1.97 -24.51
CA TRP A 219 -5.69 -0.55 -24.75
C TRP A 219 -4.21 -0.21 -24.66
N LYS A 220 -3.72 0.49 -25.68
CA LYS A 220 -2.35 1.00 -25.72
C LYS A 220 -2.33 2.49 -25.44
N GLY A 221 -1.52 2.86 -24.47
CA GLY A 221 -1.24 4.24 -24.16
C GLY A 221 -0.11 4.85 -24.99
N GLY A 222 0.20 6.11 -24.69
CA GLY A 222 1.31 6.85 -25.29
C GLY A 222 2.70 6.39 -24.82
N SER A 223 3.72 7.18 -25.18
CA SER A 223 5.11 6.90 -24.82
C SER A 223 5.45 7.49 -23.45
N VAL A 224 6.03 6.69 -22.55
CA VAL A 224 6.61 7.12 -21.26
C VAL A 224 8.07 6.70 -21.23
N ASN A 225 8.96 7.59 -20.80
CA ASN A 225 10.40 7.29 -20.71
C ASN A 225 10.74 6.76 -19.31
N ASN A 226 11.44 5.63 -19.23
CA ASN A 226 12.03 5.14 -17.97
C ASN A 226 11.02 5.06 -16.81
N ILE A 227 10.06 4.14 -16.89
CA ILE A 227 9.08 3.96 -15.83
C ILE A 227 9.80 3.49 -14.56
N THR A 228 9.56 4.20 -13.45
CA THR A 228 10.12 3.91 -12.13
C THR A 228 9.08 3.43 -11.12
N GLN A 229 7.80 3.65 -11.42
CA GLN A 229 6.70 3.25 -10.55
C GLN A 229 5.44 2.94 -11.35
N ILE A 230 4.71 1.90 -10.93
CA ILE A 230 3.34 1.61 -11.31
C ILE A 230 2.46 1.68 -10.06
N LYS A 231 1.32 2.37 -10.15
CA LYS A 231 0.24 2.25 -9.15
C LYS A 231 -1.06 1.85 -9.85
N VAL A 232 -1.69 0.80 -9.35
CA VAL A 232 -3.03 0.39 -9.80
C VAL A 232 -3.95 0.35 -8.59
N ARG A 233 -5.11 1.03 -8.69
CA ARG A 233 -6.19 0.90 -7.71
C ARG A 233 -7.42 0.34 -8.41
N GLY A 234 -7.86 -0.84 -7.99
CA GLY A 234 -9.08 -1.46 -8.48
C GLY A 234 -10.16 -1.41 -7.41
N TYR A 235 -11.35 -0.95 -7.79
CA TYR A 235 -12.52 -0.98 -6.91
C TYR A 235 -13.78 -1.17 -7.75
N GLN A 236 -14.62 -2.12 -7.34
CA GLN A 236 -15.80 -2.51 -8.12
C GLN A 236 -15.38 -2.84 -9.57
N THR A 237 -15.90 -2.06 -10.53
CA THR A 237 -15.66 -2.21 -11.97
C THR A 237 -14.59 -1.25 -12.49
N LYS A 238 -14.10 -0.32 -11.65
CA LYS A 238 -13.22 0.78 -12.03
C LYS A 238 -11.77 0.50 -11.65
N TYR A 239 -10.88 1.03 -12.47
CA TYR A 239 -9.45 0.96 -12.27
C TYR A 239 -8.84 2.34 -12.49
N LEU A 240 -8.00 2.76 -11.55
CA LEU A 240 -7.18 3.96 -11.66
C LEU A 240 -5.74 3.53 -11.81
N PHE A 241 -5.04 4.09 -12.78
CA PHE A 241 -3.66 3.75 -13.08
C PHE A 241 -2.74 4.97 -13.05
N ASP A 242 -1.62 4.86 -12.34
CA ASP A 242 -0.56 5.86 -12.37
C ASP A 242 0.77 5.26 -12.80
N TYR A 243 1.55 6.05 -13.53
CA TYR A 243 2.98 5.84 -13.72
C TYR A 243 3.78 7.02 -13.19
N LEU A 244 4.94 6.73 -12.61
CA LEU A 244 6.00 7.70 -12.42
C LEU A 244 7.12 7.40 -13.41
N ASP A 245 7.56 8.43 -14.13
CA ASP A 245 8.70 8.33 -15.03
C ASP A 245 10.03 8.66 -14.32
N GLY A 246 11.15 8.49 -15.02
CA GLY A 246 12.48 8.75 -14.48
C GLY A 246 12.78 10.23 -14.23
N ALA A 247 11.93 11.15 -14.73
CA ALA A 247 12.02 12.58 -14.48
C ALA A 247 11.11 13.03 -13.31
N GLY A 248 10.36 12.11 -12.70
CA GLY A 248 9.42 12.39 -11.62
C GLY A 248 8.06 12.91 -12.09
N GLN A 249 7.75 12.83 -13.40
CA GLN A 249 6.43 13.16 -13.92
C GLN A 249 5.46 11.99 -13.68
N THR A 250 4.29 12.31 -13.13
CA THR A 250 3.21 11.35 -12.94
C THR A 250 2.20 11.42 -14.09
N TYR A 251 1.76 10.26 -14.57
CA TYR A 251 0.72 10.11 -15.59
C TYR A 251 -0.46 9.35 -15.02
N HIS A 252 -1.69 9.79 -15.32
CA HIS A 252 -2.92 9.26 -14.75
C HIS A 252 -3.87 8.75 -15.83
N TYR A 253 -4.43 7.55 -15.62
CA TYR A 253 -5.38 6.91 -16.52
C TYR A 253 -6.49 6.22 -15.73
N GLU A 254 -7.62 6.01 -16.39
CA GLU A 254 -8.74 5.27 -15.83
C GLU A 254 -9.22 4.22 -16.83
N GLY A 255 -9.71 3.10 -16.31
CA GLY A 255 -10.33 2.04 -17.09
C GLY A 255 -11.49 1.41 -16.33
N ASN A 256 -12.29 0.61 -17.04
CA ASN A 256 -13.37 -0.14 -16.43
C ASN A 256 -13.53 -1.50 -17.11
N SER A 257 -13.82 -2.54 -16.33
CA SER A 257 -14.12 -3.88 -16.86
C SER A 257 -14.75 -4.79 -15.82
N ASN A 258 -15.72 -5.58 -16.27
CA ASN A 258 -16.46 -6.54 -15.46
C ASN A 258 -16.11 -8.01 -15.79
N LEU A 259 -15.23 -8.25 -16.75
CA LEU A 259 -14.99 -9.57 -17.34
C LEU A 259 -14.45 -10.60 -16.33
N LEU A 260 -13.63 -10.15 -15.37
CA LEU A 260 -13.03 -10.94 -14.31
C LEU A 260 -13.37 -10.37 -12.90
N GLU A 261 -14.60 -9.92 -12.66
CA GLU A 261 -15.06 -9.43 -11.34
C GLU A 261 -15.14 -10.52 -10.26
N LYS A 262 -14.02 -11.18 -9.99
CA LYS A 262 -13.85 -12.12 -8.87
C LYS A 262 -12.66 -11.71 -8.03
N PRO A 263 -12.65 -11.96 -6.72
CA PRO A 263 -11.41 -11.86 -5.96
C PRO A 263 -10.32 -12.70 -6.65
N GLY A 264 -9.09 -12.20 -6.70
CA GLY A 264 -7.98 -12.94 -7.30
C GLY A 264 -6.64 -12.45 -6.77
N ASN A 265 -5.57 -13.13 -7.16
CA ASN A 265 -4.24 -12.75 -6.74
C ASN A 265 -3.84 -11.41 -7.38
N ILE A 266 -2.91 -10.72 -6.71
CA ILE A 266 -2.40 -9.41 -7.11
C ILE A 266 -0.88 -9.46 -7.00
N GLY A 267 -0.20 -9.01 -8.03
CA GLY A 267 1.26 -9.04 -8.06
C GLY A 267 1.76 -8.38 -9.32
N PHE A 268 2.84 -8.92 -9.87
CA PHE A 268 3.40 -8.40 -11.10
C PHE A 268 3.78 -9.52 -12.07
N TRP A 269 3.73 -9.13 -13.34
CA TRP A 269 4.26 -9.86 -14.46
C TRP A 269 5.54 -9.18 -14.94
N ALA A 270 6.48 -9.94 -15.47
CA ALA A 270 7.67 -9.40 -16.10
C ALA A 270 8.08 -10.18 -17.36
N SER A 271 8.72 -9.47 -18.29
CA SER A 271 9.51 -9.99 -19.42
C SER A 271 10.93 -9.45 -19.29
N THR A 272 11.95 -10.23 -19.66
CA THR A 272 13.38 -9.83 -19.57
C THR A 272 14.23 -10.35 -20.74
N ALA A 273 13.62 -10.52 -21.92
CA ALA A 273 14.30 -11.12 -23.08
C ALA A 273 15.55 -10.33 -23.55
N HIS A 274 15.62 -9.03 -23.27
CA HIS A 274 16.60 -8.05 -23.77
C HIS A 274 17.25 -7.21 -22.67
N GLU A 275 16.58 -6.99 -21.53
CA GLU A 275 17.06 -6.14 -20.43
C GLU A 275 16.85 -6.80 -19.06
N PHE A 276 17.47 -6.19 -18.03
CA PHE A 276 17.44 -6.69 -16.65
C PHE A 276 16.65 -5.74 -15.74
N PRO A 277 15.31 -5.75 -15.81
CA PRO A 277 14.51 -4.96 -14.90
C PRO A 277 14.67 -5.46 -13.45
N TYR A 278 14.36 -4.59 -12.51
CA TYR A 278 14.37 -4.90 -11.10
C TYR A 278 13.18 -4.26 -10.40
N VAL A 279 12.81 -4.83 -9.26
CA VAL A 279 11.78 -4.31 -8.36
C VAL A 279 12.45 -3.92 -7.05
N ASP A 280 12.36 -2.65 -6.67
CA ASP A 280 12.84 -2.14 -5.38
C ASP A 280 11.81 -2.35 -4.28
N SER A 281 10.51 -2.28 -4.63
CA SER A 281 9.46 -2.56 -3.65
C SER A 281 8.15 -3.00 -4.28
N LEU A 282 7.45 -3.91 -3.60
CA LEU A 282 6.06 -4.29 -3.87
C LEU A 282 5.20 -4.00 -2.64
N LEU A 283 4.19 -3.15 -2.80
CA LEU A 283 3.20 -2.85 -1.75
C LEU A 283 1.81 -3.20 -2.26
N ILE A 284 1.06 -4.00 -1.49
CA ILE A 284 -0.35 -4.31 -1.78
C ILE A 284 -1.17 -4.05 -0.51
N ARG A 285 -2.33 -3.40 -0.69
CA ARG A 285 -3.25 -3.08 0.41
C ARG A 285 -4.70 -3.09 -0.04
N PRO A 286 -5.67 -3.28 0.88
CA PRO A 286 -7.06 -2.99 0.58
C PRO A 286 -7.23 -1.53 0.15
N PHE A 287 -8.23 -1.29 -0.69
CA PHE A 287 -8.58 0.03 -1.19
C PHE A 287 -10.09 0.18 -1.26
N THR A 288 -10.58 1.41 -1.15
CA THR A 288 -12.00 1.74 -1.30
C THR A 288 -12.13 3.15 -1.85
N GLN A 289 -13.23 3.42 -2.56
CA GLN A 289 -13.60 4.76 -3.02
C GLN A 289 -15.07 5.04 -2.68
N PRO A 290 -15.39 6.16 -1.99
CA PRO A 290 -14.46 7.11 -1.40
C PRO A 290 -13.62 6.50 -0.26
N GLN A 291 -12.40 7.01 -0.08
CA GLN A 291 -11.54 6.63 1.05
C GLN A 291 -12.05 7.26 2.35
N PRO A 292 -11.86 6.61 3.52
CA PRO A 292 -12.10 7.26 4.80
C PRO A 292 -11.30 8.56 4.90
N THR A 293 -11.92 9.57 5.49
CA THR A 293 -11.24 10.84 5.83
C THR A 293 -10.87 10.83 7.31
N TYR A 294 -10.00 11.75 7.71
CA TYR A 294 -9.62 11.88 9.12
C TYR A 294 -9.56 13.35 9.52
N GLN A 295 -9.71 13.56 10.82
CA GLN A 295 -9.38 14.79 11.51
C GLN A 295 -8.53 14.40 12.70
N TRP A 296 -7.36 15.00 12.86
CA TRP A 296 -6.58 14.83 14.08
C TRP A 296 -6.52 16.17 14.81
N GLY A 297 -6.77 16.14 16.12
CA GLY A 297 -6.93 17.32 16.94
C GLY A 297 -5.62 17.88 17.50
N SER A 298 -5.73 19.00 18.22
CA SER A 298 -4.71 19.45 19.17
C SER A 298 -4.75 18.61 20.45
N ASP A 299 -3.65 18.60 21.20
CA ASP A 299 -3.56 17.96 22.51
C ASP A 299 -4.71 18.43 23.43
N PRO A 300 -5.56 17.54 23.99
CA PRO A 300 -6.61 17.92 24.94
C PRO A 300 -6.06 18.49 26.26
N GLN A 301 -4.78 18.31 26.56
CA GLN A 301 -4.14 18.83 27.78
C GLN A 301 -3.63 20.27 27.65
N ASN A 302 -3.92 20.96 26.54
CA ASN A 302 -3.67 22.40 26.36
C ASN A 302 -4.98 23.19 26.24
#